data_AF-A0A137R109-F1
#
_entry.id   AF-A0A137R109-F1
#
_cell.length_a   1.000
_cell.length_b   1.000
_cell.length_c   1.000
_cell.angle_alpha   90.00
_cell.angle_beta   90.00
_cell.angle_gamma   90.00
#
_symmetry.space_group_name_H-M   'P 1'
#
loop_
_entity.id
_entity.type
_entity.pdbx_description
1 polymer ?
#
loop_
_entity_poly.entity_id
_entity_poly.type
_entity_poly.pdbx_seq_one_letter_code
_entity_poly.pdbx_strand_id
1 'polypeptide(L)'
;MQRHGYIGEFEIIDDHRSGKIVIQLNGRLNKTGVISPRFNVQHTQIESWVNLLLPARSFGIIILTTSSGILDHEEARRKNVGGKLLGYVY
;
A
#
# COMPACT_ATOMS: atom_id res chain seq x y z
N MET A 1 -5.33 -2.01 -2.76
CA MET A 1 -5.10 -2.31 -4.19
C MET A 1 -6.40 -2.27 -4.99
N GLN A 2 -7.44 -3.04 -4.62
CA GLN A 2 -8.75 -3.02 -5.32
C GLN A 2 -9.40 -1.62 -5.29
N ARG A 3 -9.42 -0.94 -4.12
CA ARG A 3 -9.92 0.45 -3.98
C ARG A 3 -9.30 1.46 -4.96
N HIS A 4 -8.03 1.27 -5.35
CA HIS A 4 -7.33 2.14 -6.30
C HIS A 4 -7.33 1.57 -7.73
N GLY A 5 -8.04 0.46 -7.99
CA GLY A 5 -8.19 -0.12 -9.32
C GLY A 5 -6.98 -0.89 -9.87
N TYR A 6 -6.01 -1.26 -9.03
CA TYR A 6 -4.83 -2.05 -9.46
C TYR A 6 -5.12 -3.54 -9.67
N ILE A 7 -6.13 -4.07 -8.97
CA ILE A 7 -6.59 -5.45 -9.09
C ILE A 7 -8.10 -5.44 -9.29
N GLY A 8 -8.63 -6.49 -9.93
CA GLY A 8 -10.06 -6.73 -10.05
C GLY A 8 -10.63 -7.39 -8.81
N GLU A 9 -11.61 -8.27 -9.01
CA GLU A 9 -12.20 -9.05 -7.94
C GLU A 9 -11.18 -10.02 -7.33
N PHE A 10 -11.35 -10.29 -6.04
CA PHE A 10 -10.59 -11.31 -5.34
C PHE A 10 -11.54 -12.19 -4.54
N GLU A 11 -11.20 -13.47 -4.44
CA GLU A 11 -11.96 -14.47 -3.71
C GLU A 11 -11.07 -15.09 -2.63
N ILE A 12 -11.64 -15.24 -1.43
CA ILE A 12 -10.99 -15.92 -0.31
C ILE A 12 -11.63 -17.30 -0.22
N ILE A 13 -10.84 -18.33 -0.51
CA ILE A 13 -11.23 -19.74 -0.40
C ILE A 13 -10.77 -20.24 0.97
N ASP A 14 -11.71 -20.65 1.81
CA ASP A 14 -11.43 -21.22 3.12
C ASP A 14 -11.11 -22.73 3.00
N ASP A 15 -9.86 -23.10 3.31
CA ASP A 15 -9.40 -24.49 3.35
C ASP A 15 -9.34 -25.05 4.79
N HIS A 16 -9.94 -24.35 5.76
CA HIS A 16 -9.86 -24.63 7.21
C HIS A 16 -8.42 -24.65 7.75
N ARG A 17 -7.45 -24.11 7.00
CA ARG A 17 -6.05 -23.94 7.42
C ARG A 17 -5.68 -22.47 7.42
N SER A 18 -5.03 -22.00 6.36
CA SER A 18 -4.54 -20.63 6.23
C SER A 18 -5.29 -19.84 5.15
N GLY A 19 -6.24 -20.48 4.48
CA GLY A 19 -6.96 -19.93 3.35
C GLY A 19 -6.11 -19.81 2.09
N LYS A 20 -6.78 -19.63 0.96
CA LYS A 20 -6.16 -19.26 -0.32
C LYS A 20 -6.86 -18.03 -0.85
N ILE A 21 -6.11 -17.16 -1.50
CA ILE A 21 -6.65 -15.94 -2.10
C ILE A 21 -6.43 -16.02 -3.61
N VAL A 22 -7.51 -16.02 -4.37
CA VAL A 22 -7.49 -15.95 -5.83
C VAL A 22 -7.74 -14.50 -6.21
N ILE A 23 -6.86 -13.91 -7.01
CA ILE A 23 -6.93 -12.50 -7.39
C ILE A 23 -7.02 -12.41 -8.90
N GLN A 24 -8.03 -11.69 -9.40
CA GLN A 24 -8.12 -11.36 -10.82
C GLN A 24 -7.27 -10.13 -11.13
N LEU A 25 -6.26 -10.30 -12.00
CA LEU A 25 -5.43 -9.21 -12.48
C LEU A 25 -6.09 -8.53 -13.69
N ASN A 26 -6.09 -7.20 -13.72
CA ASN A 26 -6.65 -6.40 -14.81
C ASN A 26 -5.57 -5.81 -15.75
N GLY A 27 -4.30 -6.17 -15.55
CA GLY A 27 -3.16 -5.69 -16.34
C GLY A 27 -2.65 -4.29 -16.02
N ARG A 28 -3.16 -3.62 -14.97
CA ARG A 28 -2.73 -2.25 -14.58
C ARG A 28 -1.57 -2.20 -13.59
N LEU A 29 -1.09 -3.34 -13.12
CA LEU A 29 -0.03 -3.44 -12.12
C LEU A 29 1.34 -3.42 -12.81
N ASN A 30 2.20 -2.45 -12.51
CA ASN A 30 3.58 -2.44 -13.00
C ASN A 30 4.51 -3.14 -12.00
N LYS A 31 4.44 -2.73 -10.73
CA LYS A 31 5.24 -3.29 -9.66
C LYS A 31 4.55 -3.13 -8.31
N THR A 32 4.55 -4.21 -7.54
CA THR A 32 4.21 -4.20 -6.12
C THR A 32 5.39 -4.72 -5.31
N GLY A 33 5.70 -4.08 -4.19
CA GLY A 33 6.83 -4.44 -3.35
C GLY A 33 6.53 -4.27 -1.87
N VAL A 34 7.08 -5.17 -1.06
CA VAL A 34 7.09 -5.03 0.41
C VAL A 34 8.37 -4.30 0.82
N ILE A 35 8.28 -3.45 1.84
CA ILE A 35 9.44 -2.77 2.42
C ILE A 35 9.82 -3.53 3.70
N SER A 36 11.04 -4.06 3.70
CA SER A 36 11.62 -4.76 4.86
C SER A 36 13.04 -4.25 5.11
N PRO A 37 13.39 -3.83 6.34
CA PRO A 37 12.55 -3.77 7.54
C PRO A 37 11.46 -2.69 7.45
N ARG A 38 10.39 -2.82 8.26
CA ARG A 38 9.31 -1.83 8.31
C ARG A 38 9.75 -0.58 9.07
N PHE A 39 10.25 0.42 8.34
CA PHE A 39 10.74 1.67 8.91
C PHE A 39 9.62 2.50 9.53
N ASN A 40 9.92 3.17 10.65
CA ASN A 40 9.05 4.19 11.24
C ASN A 40 9.19 5.49 10.44
N VAL A 41 8.06 6.10 10.08
CA VAL A 41 7.98 7.31 9.27
C VAL A 41 7.05 8.31 9.94
N GLN A 42 7.55 9.52 10.19
CA GLN A 42 6.72 10.63 10.66
C GLN A 42 5.95 11.27 9.49
N HIS A 43 4.87 12.00 9.79
CA HIS A 43 4.04 12.65 8.76
C HIS A 43 4.86 13.60 7.86
N THR A 44 5.86 14.28 8.42
CA THR A 44 6.77 15.19 7.71
C THR A 44 7.68 14.48 6.70
N GLN A 45 8.00 13.21 6.94
CA GLN A 45 8.93 12.42 6.14
C GLN A 45 8.24 11.68 4.99
N ILE A 46 6.90 11.64 4.96
CA ILE A 46 6.14 10.90 3.95
C ILE A 46 6.50 11.36 2.53
N GLU A 47 6.67 12.67 2.30
CA GLU A 47 7.04 13.19 0.98
C GLU A 47 8.42 12.72 0.51
N SER A 48 9.39 12.60 1.42
CA SER A 48 10.72 12.09 1.08
C SER A 48 10.64 10.64 0.60
N TRP A 49 9.79 9.82 1.24
CA TRP A 49 9.56 8.44 0.83
C TRP A 49 8.77 8.31 -0.47
N VAL A 50 7.80 9.21 -0.71
CA VAL A 50 7.08 9.30 -1.99
C VAL A 50 8.06 9.52 -3.14
N ASN A 51 8.96 10.50 -3.01
CA ASN A 51 9.95 10.79 -4.07
C ASN A 51 10.95 9.65 -4.29
N LEU A 52 11.24 8.84 -3.25
CA LEU A 52 12.17 7.73 -3.34
C LEU A 52 11.55 6.47 -3.97
N LEU A 53 10.29 6.18 -3.64
CA LEU A 53 9.65 4.90 -3.96
C LEU A 53 8.73 4.97 -5.18
N LEU A 54 8.09 6.11 -5.42
CA LEU A 54 7.14 6.27 -6.52
C LEU A 54 7.82 6.92 -7.73
N PRO A 55 7.52 6.45 -8.96
CA PRO A 55 8.16 6.99 -10.16
C PRO A 55 7.65 8.39 -10.53
N ALA A 56 6.46 8.78 -10.07
CA ALA A 56 5.93 10.13 -10.24
C ALA A 56 4.99 10.51 -9.08
N ARG A 57 4.83 11.82 -8.83
CA ARG A 57 3.99 12.34 -7.71
C ARG A 57 2.51 11.96 -7.81
N SER A 58 1.98 11.84 -9.02
CA SER A 58 0.57 11.50 -9.27
C SER A 58 0.37 10.02 -9.60
N PHE A 59 1.38 9.18 -9.37
CA PHE A 59 1.36 7.79 -9.79
C PHE A 59 1.90 6.85 -8.71
N GLY A 60 1.08 5.86 -8.36
CA GLY A 60 1.41 4.88 -7.33
C GLY A 60 0.87 5.23 -5.96
N ILE A 61 0.90 4.25 -5.08
CA ILE A 61 0.49 4.36 -3.69
C ILE A 61 1.54 3.73 -2.79
N ILE A 62 1.85 4.43 -1.69
CA ILE A 62 2.58 3.86 -0.56
C ILE A 62 1.56 3.50 0.52
N ILE A 63 1.73 2.32 1.09
CA ILE A 63 0.87 1.77 2.14
C ILE A 63 1.62 1.86 3.48
N LEU A 64 0.96 2.47 4.47
CA LEU A 64 1.50 2.67 5.81
C LEU A 64 0.57 2.02 6.86
N THR A 65 1.16 1.41 7.88
CA THR A 65 0.44 1.06 9.11
C THR A 65 0.49 2.23 10.07
N THR A 66 -0.67 2.78 10.39
CA THR A 66 -0.82 3.87 11.37
C THR A 66 -1.62 3.36 12.58
N SER A 67 -1.71 4.16 13.64
CA SER A 67 -2.57 3.86 14.79
C SER A 67 -4.06 3.74 14.42
N SER A 68 -4.48 4.42 13.35
CA SER A 68 -5.86 4.39 12.84
C SER A 68 -6.10 3.28 11.81
N GLY A 69 -5.15 2.35 11.65
CA GLY A 69 -5.22 1.25 10.68
C GLY A 69 -4.27 1.40 9.50
N ILE A 70 -4.49 0.59 8.47
CA ILE A 70 -3.70 0.60 7.23
C ILE A 70 -4.26 1.70 6.32
N LEU A 71 -3.43 2.68 6.01
CA LEU A 71 -3.77 3.85 5.22
C LEU A 71 -2.84 3.96 4.02
N ASP A 72 -3.30 4.63 2.97
CA ASP A 72 -2.43 5.14 1.93
C ASP A 72 -1.72 6.42 2.39
N HIS A 73 -0.64 6.77 1.70
CA HIS A 73 0.12 7.98 2.00
C HIS A 73 -0.68 9.29 1.84
N GLU A 74 -1.69 9.33 0.96
CA GLU A 74 -2.57 10.50 0.84
C GLU A 74 -3.53 10.63 2.03
N GLU A 75 -4.23 9.58 2.46
CA GLU A 75 -5.08 9.64 3.65
C GLU A 75 -4.25 9.90 4.90
N ALA A 76 -3.05 9.31 5.01
CA ALA A 76 -2.13 9.57 6.11
C ALA A 76 -1.73 11.05 6.19
N ARG A 77 -1.47 11.69 5.04
CA ARG A 77 -1.19 13.13 4.95
C ARG A 77 -2.40 13.97 5.36
N ARG A 78 -3.60 13.64 4.88
CA ARG A 78 -4.83 14.37 5.23
C ARG A 78 -5.15 14.30 6.72
N LYS A 79 -4.85 13.16 7.35
CA LYS A 79 -5.07 12.93 8.79
C LYS A 79 -3.87 13.37 9.66
N ASN A 80 -2.79 13.87 9.06
CA ASN A 80 -1.54 14.22 9.75
C ASN A 80 -0.98 13.09 10.65
N VAL A 81 -1.10 11.85 10.20
CA VAL A 81 -0.63 10.67 10.94
C VAL A 81 0.62 10.07 10.31
N GLY A 82 1.58 9.74 11.16
CA GLY A 82 2.74 8.91 10.79
C GLY A 82 2.45 7.42 11.03
N GLY A 83 3.43 6.58 10.73
CA GLY A 83 3.27 5.15 10.87
C GLY A 83 4.51 4.35 10.51
N LYS A 84 4.30 3.08 10.15
CA LYS A 84 5.34 2.21 9.61
C LYS A 84 5.09 1.94 8.13
N LEU A 85 6.14 1.97 7.31
CA LEU A 85 6.03 1.58 5.91
C LEU A 85 5.76 0.08 5.79
N LEU A 86 4.75 -0.29 5.01
CA LEU A 86 4.44 -1.68 4.65
C LEU A 86 4.96 -2.03 3.26
N GLY A 87 4.66 -1.18 2.28
CA GLY A 87 4.95 -1.48 0.89
C GLY A 87 4.48 -0.38 -0.05
N TYR A 88 4.73 -0.59 -1.34
CA TYR A 88 4.35 0.31 -2.41
C TYR A 88 3.75 -0.47 -3.58
N VAL A 89 2.91 0.20 -4.35
CA VAL A 89 2.24 -0.34 -5.53
C VAL A 89 2.17 0.74 -6.59
N TYR A 90 2.56 0.44 -7.81
CA TYR A 90 2.40 1.32 -8.97
C TYR A 90 2.36 0.52 -10.27
#